data_AF-A0A919ZVX5-F1
#
_entry.id   AF-A0A919ZVX5-F1
#
_cell.length_a   1.000
_cell.length_b   1.000
_cell.length_c   1.000
_cell.angle_alpha   90.00
_cell.angle_beta   90.00
_cell.angle_gamma   90.00
#
_symmetry.space_group_name_H-M   'P 1'
#
loop_
_entity.id
_entity.type
_entity.pdbx_description
1 polymer ?
#
loop_
_entity_poly.entity_id
_entity_poly.type
_entity_poly.pdbx_seq_one_letter_code
_entity_poly.pdbx_strand_id
1 'polypeptide(L)'
;MRIVRELSELWDAIEDARSEANAAFGSDLVFIERYLEKPRHVEIQIFGDGKGNAVHLFSRDCSLQRKYQKVIEEAPAINIPDEKLMKFIKFL
;
A
#
# COMPACT_ATOMS: atom_id res chain seq x y z
N MET A 1 4.11 10.56 3.80
CA MET A 1 3.69 10.66 2.38
C MET A 1 3.06 12.03 2.13
N ARG A 2 3.18 12.59 0.92
CA ARG A 2 2.57 13.87 0.53
C ARG A 2 1.78 13.71 -0.76
N ILE A 3 0.64 14.39 -0.85
CA ILE A 3 -0.13 14.48 -2.10
C ILE A 3 0.22 15.81 -2.75
N VAL A 4 0.65 15.76 -4.00
CA VAL A 4 0.91 16.93 -4.84
C VAL A 4 -0.24 17.05 -5.83
N ARG A 5 -0.92 18.19 -5.86
CA ARG A 5 -2.05 18.43 -6.77
C ARG A 5 -1.64 19.28 -7.97
N GLU A 6 -0.68 20.18 -7.77
CA GLU A 6 -0.15 21.06 -8.81
C GLU A 6 1.36 20.90 -8.96
N LEU A 7 1.86 21.05 -10.18
CA LEU A 7 3.30 20.88 -10.47
C LEU A 7 4.17 21.87 -9.68
N SER A 8 3.64 23.05 -9.38
CA SER A 8 4.34 24.07 -8.59
C SER A 8 4.64 23.63 -7.16
N GLU A 9 3.89 22.68 -6.60
CA GLU A 9 4.06 22.19 -5.21
C GLU A 9 5.09 21.04 -5.13
N LEU A 10 5.53 20.51 -6.28
CA LEU A 10 6.26 19.25 -6.34
C LEU A 10 7.62 19.31 -5.63
N TRP A 11 8.40 20.37 -5.85
CA TRP A 11 9.75 20.47 -5.31
C TRP A 11 9.74 20.59 -3.79
N ASP A 12 8.91 21.48 -3.25
CA ASP A 12 8.74 21.64 -1.80
C ASP A 12 8.27 20.33 -1.15
N ALA A 13 7.32 19.62 -1.78
CA ALA A 13 6.85 18.34 -1.29
C ALA A 13 7.92 17.25 -1.30
N ILE A 14 8.82 17.25 -2.29
CA ILE A 14 9.95 16.33 -2.34
C ILE A 14 10.93 16.62 -1.20
N GLU A 15 11.36 17.87 -1.02
CA GLU A 15 12.32 18.25 0.02
C GLU A 15 11.83 17.90 1.43
N ASP A 16 10.56 18.21 1.70
CA ASP A 16 9.94 17.86 2.96
C ASP A 16 9.85 16.33 3.16
N ALA A 17 9.49 15.58 2.10
CA ALA A 17 9.42 14.12 2.16
C ALA A 17 10.77 13.45 2.38
N ARG A 18 11.82 13.95 1.74
CA ARG A 18 13.21 13.50 1.95
C ARG A 18 13.66 13.73 3.38
N SER A 19 13.39 14.93 3.91
CA SER A 19 13.75 15.32 5.27
C SER A 19 13.06 14.42 6.31
N GLU A 20 11.75 14.19 6.16
CA GLU A 20 10.99 13.30 7.03
C GLU A 20 11.45 11.83 6.92
N ALA A 21 11.69 11.35 5.71
CA ALA A 21 12.16 9.98 5.47
C ALA A 21 13.53 9.73 6.11
N ASN A 22 14.46 10.68 5.96
CA ASN A 22 15.78 10.58 6.58
C ASN A 22 15.70 10.59 8.11
N ALA A 23 14.87 11.47 8.68
CA ALA A 23 14.69 11.54 10.13
C ALA A 23 14.01 10.29 10.72
N ALA A 24 13.04 9.70 10.03
CA ALA A 24 12.28 8.56 10.52
C ALA A 24 12.91 7.18 10.21
N PHE A 25 13.62 7.06 9.07
CA PHE A 25 14.09 5.78 8.53
C PHE A 25 15.59 5.75 8.19
N GLY A 26 16.32 6.88 8.32
CA GLY A 26 17.75 6.96 8.01
C GLY A 26 18.08 6.93 6.52
N SER A 27 17.09 7.16 5.65
CA SER A 27 17.26 7.22 4.20
C SER A 27 16.36 8.32 3.64
N ASP A 28 16.90 9.14 2.75
CA ASP A 28 16.17 10.22 2.08
C ASP A 28 15.62 9.81 0.70
N LEU A 29 15.68 8.51 0.37
CA LEU A 29 15.17 8.01 -0.90
C LEU A 29 13.65 8.14 -0.94
N VAL A 30 13.16 8.83 -1.96
CA VAL A 30 11.72 9.00 -2.23
C VAL A 30 11.43 8.66 -3.69
N PHE A 31 10.21 8.23 -3.96
CA PHE A 31 9.68 8.01 -5.30
C PHE A 31 8.29 8.63 -5.44
N ILE A 32 7.80 8.74 -6.66
CA ILE A 32 6.51 9.35 -6.98
C ILE A 32 5.64 8.31 -7.68
N GLU A 33 4.37 8.27 -7.30
CA GLU A 33 3.34 7.46 -7.94
C GLU A 33 2.11 8.30 -8.26
N ARG A 34 1.29 7.78 -9.19
CA ARG A 34 0.00 8.37 -9.47
C ARG A 34 -0.93 8.21 -8.27
N TYR A 35 -1.44 9.33 -7.75
CA TYR A 35 -2.41 9.32 -6.66
C TYR A 35 -3.79 8.86 -7.14
N LEU A 36 -4.40 7.93 -6.40
CA LEU A 36 -5.78 7.48 -6.58
C LEU A 36 -6.65 8.12 -5.49
N GLU A 37 -7.77 8.75 -5.87
CA GLU A 37 -8.56 9.52 -4.89
C GLU A 37 -9.48 8.70 -4.00
N LYS A 38 -10.07 7.64 -4.55
CA LYS A 38 -11.01 6.76 -3.83
C LYS A 38 -10.59 5.28 -3.97
N PRO A 39 -9.35 4.92 -3.59
CA PRO A 39 -8.90 3.56 -3.68
C PRO A 39 -9.53 2.72 -2.57
N ARG A 40 -9.64 1.41 -2.81
CA ARG A 40 -9.73 0.43 -1.74
C ARG A 40 -8.32 -0.06 -1.41
N HIS A 41 -7.99 -0.19 -0.13
CA HIS A 41 -6.74 -0.80 0.31
C HIS A 41 -7.01 -2.27 0.60
N VAL A 42 -6.58 -3.14 -0.31
CA VAL A 42 -6.75 -4.59 -0.20
C VAL A 42 -5.39 -5.23 -0.15
N GLU A 43 -5.17 -6.06 0.86
CA GLU A 43 -3.92 -6.78 1.05
C GLU A 43 -4.15 -8.28 1.12
N ILE A 44 -3.12 -9.06 0.78
CA ILE A 44 -3.16 -10.54 0.76
C ILE A 44 -2.13 -11.04 1.75
N GLN A 45 -2.54 -11.92 2.65
CA GLN A 45 -1.61 -12.54 3.59
C GLN A 45 -0.92 -13.73 2.93
N ILE A 46 0.41 -13.78 3.00
CA ILE A 46 1.23 -14.89 2.48
C ILE A 46 2.03 -15.51 3.64
N PHE A 47 2.22 -16.82 3.61
CA PHE A 47 3.09 -17.56 4.53
C PHE A 47 3.96 -18.54 3.72
N GLY A 48 5.29 -18.36 3.81
CA GLY A 48 6.27 -19.19 3.10
C GLY A 48 7.09 -20.08 4.04
N ASP A 49 7.49 -21.26 3.57
CA ASP A 49 8.26 -22.23 4.36
C ASP A 49 9.79 -22.12 4.18
N GLY A 50 10.26 -21.24 3.28
CA GLY A 50 11.67 -21.07 2.95
C GLY A 50 12.27 -22.21 2.10
N LYS A 51 11.48 -23.19 1.68
CA LYS A 51 11.85 -24.33 0.83
C LYS A 51 11.22 -24.25 -0.56
N GLY A 52 10.68 -23.09 -0.91
CA GLY A 52 10.00 -22.84 -2.18
C GLY A 52 8.49 -23.08 -2.15
N ASN A 53 7.89 -23.38 -0.98
CA ASN A 53 6.44 -23.42 -0.84
C ASN A 53 5.91 -22.17 -0.14
N ALA A 54 4.74 -21.73 -0.57
CA ALA A 54 3.98 -20.68 0.09
C ALA A 54 2.49 -20.96 0.01
N VAL A 55 1.76 -20.43 0.98
CA VAL A 55 0.29 -20.41 0.99
C VAL A 55 -0.18 -18.97 1.14
N HIS A 56 -1.32 -18.65 0.57
CA HIS A 56 -2.03 -17.41 0.86
C HIS A 56 -3.15 -17.67 1.88
N LEU A 57 -3.38 -16.71 2.78
CA LEU A 57 -4.42 -16.74 3.80
C LEU A 57 -5.46 -15.66 3.48
N PHE A 58 -5.99 -15.73 2.26
CA PHE A 58 -7.03 -14.84 1.72
C PHE A 58 -6.63 -13.34 1.77
N SER A 59 -7.63 -12.48 1.67
CA SER A 59 -7.47 -11.03 1.61
C SER A 59 -8.00 -10.33 2.86
N ARG A 60 -7.55 -9.08 3.08
CA ARG A 60 -8.12 -8.14 4.05
C ARG A 60 -8.49 -6.84 3.34
N ASP A 61 -9.62 -6.25 3.73
CA ASP A 61 -9.97 -4.87 3.38
C ASP A 61 -9.56 -3.96 4.53
N CYS A 62 -8.61 -3.08 4.25
CA CYS A 62 -8.07 -2.10 5.19
C CYS A 62 -8.36 -0.67 4.71
N SER A 63 -9.42 -0.48 3.91
CA SER A 63 -9.74 0.83 3.29
C SER A 63 -10.16 1.88 4.31
N LEU A 64 -10.64 1.48 5.49
CA LEU A 64 -11.04 2.40 6.54
C LEU A 64 -9.81 2.92 7.29
N GLN A 65 -9.37 4.10 6.87
CA GLN A 65 -8.15 4.73 7.34
C GLN A 65 -8.39 6.18 7.77
N ARG A 66 -7.58 6.66 8.71
CA ARG A 66 -7.49 8.08 9.07
C ARG A 66 -6.05 8.53 8.89
N LYS A 67 -5.82 9.57 8.08
CA LYS A 67 -4.47 10.07 7.76
C LYS A 67 -3.50 8.94 7.35
N TYR A 68 -3.95 8.05 6.46
CA TYR A 68 -3.16 6.91 5.93
C TYR A 68 -2.74 5.86 6.97
N GLN A 69 -3.42 5.82 8.11
CA GLN A 69 -3.25 4.80 9.14
C GLN A 69 -4.52 3.94 9.18
N LYS A 70 -4.34 2.61 9.22
CA LYS A 70 -5.44 1.65 9.34
C LYS A 70 -6.18 1.86 10.66
N VAL A 71 -7.51 1.91 10.59
CA VAL A 71 -8.37 2.08 11.78
C VAL A 71 -9.26 0.86 11.98
N ILE A 72 -9.87 0.35 10.92
CA ILE A 72 -10.63 -0.91 10.92
C ILE A 72 -10.14 -1.77 9.77
N GLU A 73 -9.99 -3.06 10.03
CA GLU A 73 -9.56 -4.07 9.08
C GLU A 73 -10.55 -5.24 9.12
N GLU A 74 -11.03 -5.65 7.96
CA GLU A 74 -12.03 -6.73 7.81
C GLU A 74 -11.49 -7.85 6.92
N ALA A 75 -11.88 -9.09 7.20
CA ALA A 75 -11.49 -10.26 6.42
C ALA A 75 -12.71 -11.18 6.18
N PRO A 76 -12.90 -11.69 4.95
CA PRO A 76 -12.16 -11.38 3.72
C PRO A 76 -12.54 -10.01 3.12
N ALA A 77 -11.79 -9.51 2.13
CA ALA A 77 -12.19 -8.32 1.39
C ALA A 77 -13.42 -8.61 0.51
N ILE A 78 -14.57 -8.08 0.89
CA ILE A 78 -15.87 -8.38 0.26
C ILE A 78 -15.98 -7.71 -1.12
N ASN A 79 -16.82 -8.23 -2.02
CA ASN A 79 -17.13 -7.66 -3.33
C ASN A 79 -15.92 -7.50 -4.27
N ILE A 80 -14.93 -8.39 -4.15
CA ILE A 80 -13.84 -8.53 -5.10
C ILE A 80 -14.04 -9.87 -5.79
N PRO A 81 -14.16 -9.93 -7.13
CA PRO A 81 -14.30 -11.20 -7.83
C PRO A 81 -13.10 -12.11 -7.54
N ASP A 82 -13.38 -13.35 -7.13
CA ASP A 82 -12.34 -14.35 -6.78
C ASP A 82 -11.33 -14.53 -7.90
N GLU A 83 -11.76 -14.49 -9.16
CA GLU A 83 -10.86 -14.57 -10.32
C GLU A 83 -9.78 -13.48 -10.30
N LYS A 84 -10.14 -12.24 -9.94
CA LYS A 84 -9.18 -11.15 -9.83
C LYS A 84 -8.20 -11.39 -8.69
N LEU A 85 -8.69 -11.85 -7.54
CA LEU A 85 -7.85 -12.12 -6.37
C LEU A 85 -6.88 -13.28 -6.64
N MET A 86 -7.39 -14.36 -7.23
CA MET A 86 -6.60 -15.54 -7.61
C MET A 86 -5.57 -15.22 -8.68
N LYS A 87 -5.86 -14.28 -9.59
CA LYS A 87 -4.86 -13.81 -10.57
C LYS A 87 -3.65 -13.19 -9.88
N PHE A 88 -3.84 -12.40 -8.82
CA PHE A 88 -2.72 -11.83 -8.07
C PHE A 88 -1.94 -12.89 -7.28
N ILE A 89 -2.64 -13.85 -6.70
CA ILE A 89 -2.02 -14.92 -5.90
C ILE A 89 -1.17 -15.87 -6.76
N LYS A 90 -1.58 -16.16 -8.00
CA LYS A 90 -0.86 -17.08 -8.90
C LYS A 90 0.53 -16.59 -9.35
N PHE A 91 0.90 -15.34 -9.06
CA PHE A 91 2.23 -14.80 -9.36
C PHE A 91 3.27 -15.06 -8.25
N LEU A 92 2.83 -15.62 -7.12
CA LEU A 92 3.66 -16.02 -5.99
C LEU A 92 3.92 -17.53 -6.03
#